data_AF-A0A7C9A438-F1
#
_entry.id   AF-A0A7C9A438-F1
#
_cell.length_a   1.000
_cell.length_b   1.000
_cell.length_c   1.000
_cell.angle_alpha   90.00
_cell.angle_beta   90.00
_cell.angle_gamma   90.00
#
_symmetry.space_group_name_H-M   'P 1'
#
loop_
_entity.id
_entity.type
_entity.pdbx_description
1 polymer ?
#
loop_
_entity_poly.entity_id
_entity_poly.type
_entity_poly.pdbx_seq_one_letter_code
_entity_poly.pdbx_strand_id
1 'polypeptide(L)'
;PKAKVLVFSSWNDVLDVLEHAFAANEISFVRMKGGRKRSQTAISIFKGDKTSGKTKDQQQQPEAKFIQVLLLLIQHGANGLNLLEAQHVVLVEPLLNPAAEAQAISRVHRVGQTSNTLIHRFMVKDTVEESIYRLNKSRNTSSFISGNKRNQDEPILTLKDVESLFAAAPPAPGESSDKEETGTLMHLPPSVAAAIAAERRLNQCT
;
A
#
# COMPACT_ATOMS: atom_id res chain seq x y z
N PRO A 1 21.52 -5.18 8.09
CA PRO A 1 20.89 -3.95 7.54
C PRO A 1 19.71 -3.49 8.41
N LYS A 2 19.70 -2.23 8.90
CA LYS A 2 18.68 -1.69 9.83
C LYS A 2 17.70 -0.72 9.14
N ALA A 3 17.23 -1.05 7.94
CA ALA A 3 16.30 -0.20 7.20
C ALA A 3 14.90 -0.27 7.82
N LYS A 4 14.20 0.86 7.90
CA LYS A 4 12.81 0.94 8.34
C LYS A 4 11.88 1.22 7.15
N VAL A 5 10.71 0.62 7.20
CA VAL A 5 9.75 0.58 6.10
C VAL A 5 8.40 1.09 6.57
N LEU A 6 7.79 1.99 5.81
CA LEU A 6 6.37 2.29 5.91
C LEU A 6 5.61 1.46 4.89
N VAL A 7 4.53 0.82 5.34
CA VAL A 7 3.62 0.10 4.45
C VAL A 7 2.25 0.74 4.57
N PHE A 8 1.71 1.14 3.44
CA PHE A 8 0.39 1.73 3.36
C PHE A 8 -0.57 0.86 2.57
N SER A 9 -1.80 0.77 3.08
CA SER A 9 -2.96 0.24 2.36
C SER A 9 -4.20 1.07 2.69
N SER A 10 -5.21 1.02 1.85
CA SER A 10 -6.54 1.58 2.05
C SER A 10 -7.43 0.61 2.83
N TRP A 11 -7.03 -0.66 2.93
CA TRP A 11 -7.83 -1.75 3.44
C TRP A 11 -7.28 -2.29 4.75
N ASN A 12 -8.13 -2.40 5.78
CA ASN A 12 -7.71 -3.02 7.04
C ASN A 12 -7.38 -4.49 6.83
N ASP A 13 -8.21 -5.22 6.09
CA ASP A 13 -8.05 -6.65 5.86
C ASP A 13 -6.69 -6.99 5.21
N VAL A 14 -6.22 -6.14 4.29
CA VAL A 14 -4.88 -6.27 3.70
C VAL A 14 -3.80 -6.09 4.77
N LEU A 15 -3.94 -5.10 5.66
CA LEU A 15 -3.02 -4.94 6.78
C LEU A 15 -3.06 -6.14 7.72
N ASP A 16 -4.23 -6.70 8.01
CA ASP A 16 -4.38 -7.91 8.83
C ASP A 16 -3.62 -9.08 8.19
N VAL A 17 -3.77 -9.31 6.88
CA VAL A 17 -3.01 -10.35 6.16
C VAL A 17 -1.50 -10.11 6.24
N LEU A 18 -1.05 -8.86 6.09
CA LEU A 18 0.36 -8.51 6.21
C LEU A 18 0.91 -8.72 7.62
N GLU A 19 0.13 -8.45 8.67
CA GLU A 19 0.53 -8.73 10.05
C GLU A 19 0.80 -10.23 10.26
N HIS A 20 -0.08 -11.09 9.75
CA HIS A 20 0.11 -12.54 9.80
C HIS A 20 1.37 -12.97 9.03
N ALA A 21 1.57 -12.44 7.82
CA ALA A 21 2.74 -12.73 7.01
C ALA A 21 4.05 -12.28 7.67
N PHE A 22 4.07 -11.08 8.25
CA PHE A 22 5.26 -10.58 8.94
C PHE A 22 5.57 -11.39 10.20
N ALA A 23 4.55 -11.77 10.98
CA ALA A 23 4.74 -12.62 12.15
C ALA A 23 5.33 -13.99 11.76
N ALA A 24 4.82 -14.61 10.69
CA ALA A 24 5.30 -15.90 10.19
C ALA A 24 6.75 -15.84 9.65
N ASN A 25 7.22 -14.67 9.23
CA ASN A 25 8.57 -14.45 8.70
C ASN A 25 9.50 -13.73 9.70
N GLU A 26 9.10 -13.64 10.98
CA GLU A 26 9.86 -13.00 12.06
C GLU A 26 10.22 -11.52 11.80
N ILE A 27 9.44 -10.83 10.96
CA ILE A 27 9.59 -9.42 10.67
C ILE A 27 8.93 -8.61 11.79
N SER A 28 9.69 -7.68 12.38
CA SER A 28 9.18 -6.82 13.45
C SER A 28 8.33 -5.69 12.88
N PHE A 29 7.10 -5.56 13.36
CA PHE A 29 6.18 -4.53 12.89
C PHE A 29 5.38 -3.91 14.03
N VAL A 30 4.80 -2.74 13.75
CA VAL A 30 3.76 -2.12 14.58
C VAL A 30 2.69 -1.54 13.67
N ARG A 31 1.41 -1.71 14.03
CA ARG A 31 0.28 -1.14 13.29
C ARG A 31 -0.25 0.11 13.96
N MET A 32 -0.39 1.16 13.17
CA MET A 32 -1.01 2.39 13.61
C MET A 32 -2.53 2.27 13.47
N LYS A 33 -3.19 2.03 14.59
CA LYS A 33 -4.66 2.10 14.66
C LYS A 33 -5.12 3.55 14.80
N GLY A 34 -6.35 3.82 14.39
CA GLY A 34 -6.96 5.14 14.48
C GLY A 34 -7.02 5.67 15.93
N GLY A 35 -7.02 7.00 16.04
CA GLY A 35 -7.11 7.74 17.30
C GLY A 35 -5.76 8.25 17.82
N ARG A 36 -5.72 9.54 18.17
CA ARG A 36 -4.50 10.31 18.49
C ARG A 36 -3.52 9.59 19.43
N LYS A 37 -4.00 9.07 20.57
CA LYS A 37 -3.15 8.42 21.57
C LYS A 37 -2.48 7.15 21.02
N ARG A 38 -3.25 6.30 20.34
CA ARG A 38 -2.76 5.02 19.79
C ARG A 38 -1.79 5.26 18.64
N SER A 39 -2.11 6.22 17.77
CA SER A 39 -1.22 6.60 16.68
C SER A 39 0.12 7.11 17.21
N GLN A 40 0.11 7.97 18.24
CA GLN A 40 1.34 8.47 18.86
C GLN A 40 2.19 7.34 19.46
N THR A 41 1.56 6.38 20.14
CA THR A 41 2.26 5.22 20.71
C THR A 41 2.93 4.38 19.62
N ALA A 42 2.22 4.06 18.53
CA ALA A 42 2.79 3.29 17.42
C ALA A 42 3.98 4.01 16.77
N ILE A 43 3.89 5.33 16.61
CA ILE A 43 4.98 6.16 16.06
C ILE A 43 6.20 6.15 16.98
N SER A 44 6.03 6.34 18.29
CA SER A 44 7.15 6.32 19.24
C SER A 44 7.84 4.95 19.28
N ILE A 45 7.05 3.87 19.27
CA ILE A 45 7.57 2.49 19.14
C ILE A 45 8.36 2.33 17.85
N PHE A 46 7.81 2.78 16.72
CA PHE A 46 8.48 2.68 15.42
C PHE A 46 9.78 3.49 15.38
N LYS A 47 9.81 4.70 15.95
CA LYS A 47 11.03 5.51 16.04
C LYS A 47 12.10 4.86 16.92
N GLY A 48 11.68 4.09 17.92
CA GLY A 48 12.56 3.52 18.94
C GLY A 48 12.87 4.53 20.04
N ASP A 49 11.99 5.54 20.23
CA ASP A 49 12.12 6.47 21.34
C ASP A 49 11.98 5.68 22.66
N LYS A 50 12.95 5.81 23.55
CA LYS A 50 12.98 5.16 24.89
C LYS A 50 11.89 5.66 25.85
N THR A 51 10.80 6.23 25.34
CA THR A 51 9.63 6.61 26.12
C THR A 51 8.67 5.42 26.25
N SER A 52 9.20 4.22 26.52
CA SER A 52 8.48 3.30 27.40
C SER A 52 8.07 4.14 28.61
N GLY A 53 6.76 4.27 28.82
CA GLY A 53 6.22 5.09 29.88
C GLY A 53 6.98 4.83 31.18
N LYS A 54 7.26 5.90 31.93
CA LYS A 54 7.61 5.81 33.35
C LYS A 54 6.41 5.21 34.10
N THR A 55 6.11 3.93 33.89
CA THR A 55 5.38 3.12 34.85
C THR A 55 6.43 2.70 35.88
N LYS A 56 6.14 2.97 37.15
CA LYS A 56 7.08 2.89 38.28
C LYS A 56 7.52 1.46 38.64
N ASP A 57 7.18 0.45 37.86
CA ASP A 57 7.53 -0.93 38.16
C ASP A 57 8.77 -1.33 37.38
N GLN A 58 9.91 -1.10 38.03
CA GLN A 58 11.20 -1.69 37.67
C GLN A 58 11.13 -3.20 37.87
N GLN A 59 10.78 -3.95 36.83
CA GLN A 59 11.15 -5.36 36.74
C GLN A 59 11.32 -5.73 35.26
N GLN A 60 12.58 -5.89 34.87
CA GLN A 60 13.04 -6.55 33.65
C GLN A 60 12.40 -6.03 32.35
N GLN A 61 12.88 -4.88 31.84
CA GLN A 61 12.55 -4.50 30.46
C GLN A 61 13.36 -5.39 29.50
N PRO A 62 12.71 -6.19 28.62
CA PRO A 62 13.42 -6.80 27.52
C PRO A 62 13.99 -5.68 26.63
N GLU A 63 15.23 -5.87 26.17
CA GLU A 63 15.89 -5.04 25.15
C GLU A 63 14.86 -4.49 24.15
N ALA A 64 14.80 -3.17 23.97
CA ALA A 64 13.82 -2.53 23.10
C ALA A 64 13.94 -3.08 21.68
N LYS A 65 13.03 -4.00 21.32
CA LYS A 65 13.04 -4.70 20.03
C LYS A 65 13.00 -3.67 18.91
N PHE A 66 14.00 -3.70 18.03
CA PHE A 66 14.02 -2.86 16.83
C PHE A 66 12.79 -3.20 15.99
N ILE A 67 11.99 -2.18 15.65
CA ILE A 67 10.81 -2.32 14.78
C ILE A 67 11.18 -1.90 13.37
N GLN A 68 10.99 -2.83 12.42
CA GLN A 68 11.34 -2.66 11.02
C GLN A 68 10.20 -2.03 10.21
N VAL A 69 8.95 -2.42 10.47
CA VAL A 69 7.79 -2.03 9.65
C VAL A 69 6.76 -1.24 10.46
N LEU A 70 6.25 -0.15 9.89
CA LEU A 70 5.08 0.56 10.40
C LEU A 70 3.94 0.42 9.38
N LEU A 71 2.86 -0.25 9.81
CA LEU A 71 1.65 -0.45 9.01
C LEU A 71 0.66 0.70 9.23
N LEU A 72 0.21 1.29 8.13
CA LEU A 72 -0.59 2.51 8.12
C LEU A 72 -1.76 2.36 7.13
N LEU A 73 -2.95 2.83 7.53
CA LEU A 73 -3.95 3.14 6.51
C LEU A 73 -3.55 4.41 5.77
N ILE A 74 -3.78 4.46 4.47
CA ILE A 74 -3.52 5.65 3.62
C ILE A 74 -4.18 6.90 4.19
N GLN A 75 -5.42 6.76 4.67
CA GLN A 75 -6.21 7.82 5.30
C GLN A 75 -5.47 8.47 6.47
N HIS A 76 -4.72 7.67 7.24
CA HIS A 76 -3.98 8.17 8.38
C HIS A 76 -2.64 8.82 8.01
N GLY A 77 -2.14 8.60 6.79
CA GLY A 77 -0.97 9.31 6.25
C GLY A 77 -1.20 10.82 6.09
N ALA A 78 -2.46 11.26 6.04
CA ALA A 78 -2.83 12.66 5.92
C ALA A 78 -2.62 13.49 7.19
N ASN A 79 -2.54 12.85 8.37
CA ASN A 79 -2.66 13.49 9.69
C ASN A 79 -1.42 14.28 10.19
N GLY A 80 -0.49 14.66 9.32
CA GLY A 80 0.66 15.48 9.72
C GLY A 80 1.81 14.73 10.41
N LEU A 81 1.95 13.42 10.14
CA LEU A 81 2.97 12.59 10.77
C LEU A 81 4.38 12.92 10.24
N ASN A 82 5.39 12.87 11.11
CA ASN A 82 6.80 13.09 10.75
C ASN A 82 7.60 11.78 10.93
N LEU A 83 7.83 11.04 9.84
CA LEU A 83 8.38 9.68 9.85
C LEU A 83 9.72 9.63 9.10
N LEU A 84 10.67 10.45 9.54
CA LEU A 84 11.98 10.62 8.89
C LEU A 84 12.90 9.39 9.02
N GLU A 85 12.53 8.46 9.88
CA GLU A 85 13.32 7.28 10.20
C GLU A 85 13.18 6.18 9.13
N ALA A 86 12.17 6.27 8.25
CA ALA A 86 11.89 5.29 7.22
C ALA A 86 12.63 5.61 5.92
N GLN A 87 13.29 4.61 5.33
CA GLN A 87 13.95 4.74 4.02
C GLN A 87 13.11 4.15 2.90
N HIS A 88 12.15 3.28 3.22
CA HIS A 88 11.31 2.63 2.24
C HIS A 88 9.85 2.97 2.49
N VAL A 89 9.13 3.27 1.41
CA VAL A 89 7.69 3.43 1.38
C VAL A 89 7.12 2.36 0.46
N VAL A 90 6.21 1.54 0.96
CA VAL A 90 5.52 0.51 0.20
C VAL A 90 4.05 0.89 0.12
N LEU A 91 3.55 0.99 -1.11
CA LEU A 91 2.14 1.15 -1.44
C LEU A 91 1.67 -0.21 -1.95
N VAL A 92 0.80 -0.86 -1.19
CA VAL A 92 0.38 -2.26 -1.45
C VAL A 92 -0.58 -2.35 -2.63
N GLU A 93 -1.33 -1.29 -2.89
CA GLU A 93 -2.22 -1.18 -4.03
C GLU A 93 -2.22 0.25 -4.61
N PRO A 94 -2.58 0.43 -5.89
CA PRO A 94 -2.69 1.76 -6.49
C PRO A 94 -3.92 2.51 -5.96
N LEU A 95 -3.78 3.83 -5.79
CA LEU A 95 -4.83 4.69 -5.23
C LEU A 95 -5.54 5.47 -6.33
N LEU A 96 -6.87 5.53 -6.31
CA LEU A 96 -7.64 6.36 -7.26
C LEU A 96 -7.37 7.87 -7.12
N ASN A 97 -6.91 8.30 -5.94
CA ASN A 97 -6.56 9.70 -5.67
C ASN A 97 -5.03 9.86 -5.57
N PRO A 98 -4.35 10.37 -6.63
CA PRO A 98 -2.91 10.62 -6.62
C PRO A 98 -2.46 11.57 -5.50
N ALA A 99 -3.32 12.50 -5.08
CA ALA A 99 -2.97 13.47 -4.05
C ALA A 99 -2.82 12.79 -2.68
N ALA A 100 -3.63 11.76 -2.39
CA ALA A 100 -3.49 10.97 -1.16
C ALA A 100 -2.14 10.23 -1.13
N GLU A 101 -1.73 9.68 -2.28
CA GLU A 101 -0.43 9.03 -2.43
C GLU A 101 0.73 10.01 -2.21
N ALA A 102 0.69 11.14 -2.93
CA ALA A 102 1.70 12.19 -2.82
C ALA A 102 1.80 12.71 -1.38
N GLN A 103 0.68 12.84 -0.69
CA GLN A 103 0.64 13.24 0.70
C GLN A 103 1.30 12.19 1.61
N ALA A 104 1.02 10.90 1.42
CA ALA A 104 1.65 9.83 2.18
C ALA A 104 3.18 9.79 1.97
N ILE A 105 3.62 9.91 0.72
CA ILE A 105 5.06 9.96 0.36
C ILE A 105 5.73 11.20 0.97
N SER A 106 5.08 12.37 0.94
CA SER A 106 5.63 13.62 1.49
C SER A 106 5.94 13.55 2.99
N ARG A 107 5.34 12.60 3.73
CA ARG A 107 5.61 12.40 5.17
C ARG A 107 6.96 11.75 5.46
N VAL A 108 7.52 11.06 4.46
CA VAL A 108 8.85 10.44 4.53
C VAL A 108 9.86 11.28 3.77
N HIS A 109 9.49 11.73 2.58
CA HIS A 109 10.35 12.54 1.74
C HIS A 109 10.29 14.03 2.15
N ARG A 110 10.85 14.35 3.32
CA ARG A 110 10.89 15.71 3.87
C ARG A 110 12.32 16.25 3.92
N VAL A 111 12.44 17.58 3.75
CA VAL A 111 13.72 18.31 3.91
C VAL A 111 14.25 18.08 5.32
N GLY A 112 15.43 17.45 5.42
CA GLY A 112 16.05 17.02 6.69
C GLY A 112 16.35 15.52 6.77
N GLN A 113 15.83 14.72 5.84
CA GLN A 113 16.20 13.31 5.72
C GLN A 113 17.57 13.17 5.02
N THR A 114 18.52 12.50 5.66
CA THR A 114 19.89 12.32 5.14
C THR A 114 20.04 11.07 4.27
N SER A 115 19.06 10.16 4.29
CA SER A 115 19.08 8.89 3.56
C SER A 115 18.13 8.94 2.36
N ASN A 116 18.52 8.29 1.26
CA ASN A 116 17.67 8.18 0.08
C ASN A 116 16.36 7.44 0.41
N THR A 117 15.22 7.94 -0.07
CA THR A 117 13.90 7.34 0.14
C THR A 117 13.48 6.57 -1.11
N LEU A 118 13.18 5.28 -0.97
CA LEU A 118 12.72 4.43 -2.05
C LEU A 118 11.21 4.20 -1.94
N ILE A 119 10.49 4.43 -3.03
CA ILE A 119 9.04 4.26 -3.11
C ILE A 119 8.75 3.02 -3.98
N HIS A 120 8.09 2.04 -3.38
CA HIS A 120 7.70 0.77 -3.98
C HIS A 120 6.19 0.78 -4.21
N ARG A 121 5.77 0.60 -5.45
CA ARG A 121 4.34 0.52 -5.83
C ARG A 121 4.05 -0.89 -6.29
N PHE A 122 3.22 -1.60 -5.54
CA PHE A 122 2.69 -2.88 -5.95
C PHE A 122 1.46 -2.65 -6.83
N MET A 123 1.39 -3.40 -7.92
CA MET A 123 0.24 -3.47 -8.79
C MET A 123 0.20 -4.84 -9.45
N VAL A 124 -1.00 -5.35 -9.65
CA VAL A 124 -1.22 -6.60 -10.36
C VAL A 124 -1.40 -6.33 -11.84
N LYS A 125 -0.55 -6.96 -12.68
CA LYS A 125 -0.63 -6.85 -14.14
C LYS A 125 -1.94 -7.40 -14.69
N ASP A 126 -2.39 -6.85 -15.81
CA ASP A 126 -3.60 -7.30 -16.51
C ASP A 126 -4.86 -7.25 -15.63
N THR A 127 -4.90 -6.27 -14.72
CA THR A 127 -6.06 -5.98 -13.87
C THR A 127 -6.40 -4.50 -13.87
N VAL A 128 -7.53 -4.18 -13.23
CA VAL A 128 -7.96 -2.79 -13.00
C VAL A 128 -6.89 -1.95 -12.29
N GLU A 129 -6.01 -2.56 -11.47
CA GLU A 129 -4.94 -1.85 -10.78
C GLU A 129 -3.97 -1.15 -11.74
N GLU A 130 -3.63 -1.81 -12.84
CA GLU A 130 -2.78 -1.23 -13.88
C GLU A 130 -3.50 -0.07 -14.58
N SER A 131 -4.80 -0.21 -14.85
CA SER A 131 -5.63 0.87 -15.41
C SER A 131 -5.69 2.09 -14.47
N ILE A 132 -5.85 1.88 -13.16
CA ILE A 132 -5.81 2.95 -12.16
C ILE A 132 -4.46 3.68 -12.22
N TYR A 133 -3.36 2.92 -12.24
CA TYR A 133 -2.02 3.50 -12.32
C TYR A 133 -1.81 4.32 -13.60
N ARG A 134 -2.24 3.81 -14.76
CA ARG A 134 -2.18 4.53 -16.04
C ARG A 134 -3.01 5.81 -16.01
N LEU A 135 -4.22 5.75 -15.46
CA LEU A 135 -5.13 6.90 -15.34
C LEU A 135 -4.52 8.01 -14.46
N ASN A 136 -3.90 7.64 -13.36
CA ASN A 136 -3.21 8.60 -12.50
C ASN A 136 -2.01 9.25 -13.18
N LYS A 137 -1.25 8.45 -13.95
CA LYS A 137 -0.10 8.95 -14.70
C LYS A 137 -0.51 9.95 -15.77
N SER A 138 -1.59 9.66 -16.52
CA SER A 138 -2.10 10.56 -17.56
C SER A 138 -2.64 11.87 -16.97
N ARG A 139 -3.34 11.79 -15.84
CA ARG A 139 -3.82 12.98 -15.10
C ARG A 139 -2.68 13.86 -14.62
N ASN A 140 -1.66 13.27 -14.00
CA ASN A 140 -0.49 14.02 -13.55
C ASN A 140 0.17 14.77 -14.73
N THR A 141 0.32 14.14 -15.90
CA THR A 141 0.86 14.83 -17.08
C THR A 141 -0.04 15.96 -17.59
N SER A 142 -1.36 15.79 -17.57
CA SER A 142 -2.30 16.84 -18.01
C SER A 142 -2.37 18.03 -17.05
N SER A 143 -2.20 17.81 -15.74
CA SER A 143 -2.19 18.87 -14.74
C SER A 143 -0.97 19.80 -14.84
N PHE A 144 0.14 19.34 -15.43
CA PHE A 144 1.29 20.19 -15.74
C PHE A 144 1.09 21.04 -17.00
N ILE A 145 0.28 20.57 -17.96
CA ILE A 145 0.03 21.27 -19.23
C ILE A 145 -1.14 22.27 -19.08
N SER A 146 -2.14 21.93 -18.28
CA SER A 146 -3.31 22.77 -18.03
C SER A 146 -3.05 23.71 -16.86
N GLY A 147 -2.17 24.70 -17.05
CA GLY A 147 -2.17 25.87 -16.20
C GLY A 147 -3.58 26.48 -16.20
N ASN A 148 -4.13 26.75 -15.02
CA ASN A 148 -5.24 27.68 -14.79
C ASN A 148 -6.71 27.20 -14.81
N LYS A 149 -7.05 25.99 -14.36
CA LYS A 149 -8.43 25.68 -13.91
C LYS A 149 -8.47 24.84 -12.64
N ARG A 150 -8.37 25.49 -11.48
CA ARG A 150 -8.74 24.87 -10.18
C ARG A 150 -10.20 25.18 -9.88
N ASN A 151 -11.11 24.34 -10.37
CA ASN A 151 -12.43 24.24 -9.75
C ASN A 151 -12.36 23.16 -8.69
N GLN A 152 -12.78 23.48 -7.47
CA GLN A 152 -12.76 22.57 -6.32
C GLN A 152 -13.82 21.43 -6.44
N ASP A 153 -14.63 21.45 -7.49
CA ASP A 153 -15.77 20.57 -7.72
C ASP A 153 -15.54 19.53 -8.84
N GLU A 154 -14.32 19.38 -9.38
CA GLU A 154 -14.09 18.29 -10.34
C GLU A 154 -14.15 16.93 -9.63
N PRO A 155 -15.04 16.04 -10.08
CA PRO A 155 -15.17 14.73 -9.47
C PRO A 155 -13.86 13.95 -9.64
N ILE A 156 -13.48 13.21 -8.59
CA ILE A 156 -12.25 12.41 -8.56
C ILE A 156 -12.22 11.43 -9.76
N LEU A 157 -13.38 10.99 -10.27
CA LEU A 157 -13.52 10.15 -11.46
C LEU A 157 -14.69 10.64 -12.34
N THR A 158 -14.48 10.64 -13.65
CA THR A 158 -15.55 10.85 -14.64
C THR A 158 -16.12 9.50 -15.12
N LEU A 159 -17.28 9.48 -15.80
CA LEU A 159 -17.81 8.25 -16.37
C LEU A 159 -16.84 7.61 -17.38
N LYS A 160 -16.19 8.44 -18.21
CA LYS A 160 -15.16 7.98 -19.15
C LYS A 160 -13.98 7.33 -18.43
N ASP A 161 -13.59 7.87 -17.28
CA ASP A 161 -12.54 7.28 -16.45
C ASP A 161 -12.97 5.89 -15.99
N VAL A 162 -14.21 5.73 -15.50
CA VAL A 162 -14.75 4.43 -15.06
C VAL A 162 -14.77 3.42 -16.22
N GLU A 163 -15.25 3.80 -17.39
CA GLU A 163 -15.24 2.94 -18.58
C GLU A 163 -13.82 2.48 -18.92
N SER A 164 -12.84 3.39 -18.84
CA SER A 164 -11.44 3.06 -19.13
C SER A 164 -10.80 2.12 -18.09
N LEU A 165 -11.30 2.12 -16.84
CA LEU A 165 -10.79 1.23 -15.79
C LEU A 165 -11.12 -0.25 -16.08
N PHE A 166 -12.29 -0.49 -16.66
CA PHE A 166 -12.81 -1.83 -16.97
C PHE A 166 -12.69 -2.22 -18.44
N ALA A 167 -12.16 -1.34 -19.30
CA ALA A 167 -11.85 -1.71 -20.67
C ALA A 167 -10.87 -2.89 -20.67
N ALA A 168 -11.25 -3.98 -21.35
CA ALA A 168 -10.46 -5.21 -21.39
C ALA A 168 -9.01 -4.91 -21.78
N ALA A 169 -8.06 -5.47 -21.04
CA ALA A 169 -6.66 -5.42 -21.44
C ALA A 169 -6.54 -6.03 -22.85
N PRO A 170 -5.80 -5.40 -23.78
CA PRO A 170 -5.52 -6.04 -25.05
C PRO A 170 -4.89 -7.40 -24.77
N PRO A 171 -5.30 -8.47 -25.47
CA PRO A 171 -4.68 -9.79 -25.28
C PRO A 171 -3.18 -9.63 -25.48
N ALA A 172 -2.40 -10.13 -24.51
CA ALA A 172 -0.95 -10.10 -24.59
C ALA A 172 -0.51 -10.72 -25.93
N PRO A 173 0.40 -10.08 -26.68
CA PRO A 173 0.88 -10.64 -27.94
C PRO A 173 1.73 -11.88 -27.64
N GLY A 174 1.13 -13.05 -27.79
CA GLY A 174 1.81 -14.34 -27.89
C GLY A 174 1.80 -15.18 -26.62
N GLU A 175 0.73 -15.92 -26.38
CA GLU A 175 0.85 -17.29 -25.90
C GLU A 175 0.15 -18.19 -26.93
N SER A 176 0.96 -18.78 -27.80
CA SER A 176 0.55 -19.87 -28.67
C SER A 176 -0.03 -20.99 -27.80
N SER A 177 -1.24 -21.40 -28.16
CA SER A 177 -1.97 -22.50 -27.58
C SER A 177 -1.18 -23.81 -27.70
N ASP A 178 -0.45 -24.18 -26.64
CA ASP A 178 -0.13 -25.58 -26.35
C ASP A 178 -0.66 -25.89 -24.95
N LYS A 179 -1.75 -26.64 -24.94
CA LYS A 179 -2.45 -27.09 -23.73
C LYS A 179 -1.59 -28.11 -22.99
N GLU A 180 -1.20 -27.79 -21.76
CA GLU A 180 -1.06 -28.79 -20.71
C GLU A 180 -1.99 -28.42 -19.55
N GLU A 181 -3.04 -29.23 -19.37
CA GLU A 181 -3.92 -29.21 -18.20
C GLU A 181 -3.13 -29.64 -16.95
N THR A 182 -2.34 -28.72 -16.39
CA THR A 182 -1.92 -28.85 -15.00
C THR A 182 -2.91 -28.06 -14.16
N GLY A 183 -3.43 -28.64 -13.08
CA GLY A 183 -4.45 -28.02 -12.21
C GLY A 183 -4.03 -26.70 -11.53
N THR A 184 -2.89 -26.14 -11.92
CA THR A 184 -2.21 -24.97 -11.37
C THR A 184 -2.70 -23.70 -12.06
N LEU A 185 -3.34 -22.81 -11.30
CA LEU A 185 -3.88 -21.53 -11.79
C LEU A 185 -2.81 -20.44 -12.02
N MET A 186 -1.52 -20.75 -11.86
CA MET A 186 -0.44 -19.76 -11.91
C MET A 186 -0.11 -19.26 -13.32
N HIS A 187 -0.47 -20.01 -14.36
CA HIS A 187 -0.25 -19.59 -15.76
C HIS A 187 -1.28 -18.57 -16.24
N LEU A 188 -2.37 -18.38 -15.49
CA LEU A 188 -3.45 -17.49 -15.88
C LEU A 188 -3.22 -16.09 -15.34
N PRO A 189 -3.72 -15.04 -16.03
CA PRO A 189 -3.77 -13.70 -15.46
C PRO A 189 -4.46 -13.73 -14.09
N PRO A 190 -3.99 -12.95 -13.10
CA PRO A 190 -4.53 -13.00 -11.74
C PRO A 190 -6.05 -12.79 -11.65
N SER A 191 -6.61 -11.97 -12.52
CA SER A 191 -8.06 -11.75 -12.65
C SER A 191 -8.79 -13.03 -13.05
N VAL A 192 -8.26 -13.78 -14.02
CA VAL A 192 -8.81 -15.04 -14.51
C VAL A 192 -8.61 -16.15 -13.47
N ALA A 193 -7.43 -16.23 -12.87
CA ALA A 193 -7.14 -17.18 -11.79
C ALA A 193 -8.07 -16.98 -10.59
N ALA A 194 -8.31 -15.73 -10.19
CA ALA A 194 -9.22 -15.40 -9.10
C ALA A 194 -10.68 -15.76 -9.42
N ALA A 195 -11.14 -15.48 -10.65
CA ALA A 195 -12.48 -15.86 -11.10
C ALA A 195 -12.70 -17.38 -11.05
N ILE A 196 -11.79 -18.15 -11.64
CA ILE A 196 -11.86 -19.62 -11.66
C ILE A 196 -11.76 -20.19 -10.23
N ALA A 197 -10.90 -19.63 -9.38
CA ALA A 197 -10.79 -20.05 -7.97
C ALA A 197 -12.07 -19.76 -7.19
N ALA A 198 -12.76 -18.65 -7.47
CA ALA A 198 -14.04 -18.33 -6.86
C ALA A 198 -15.15 -19.30 -7.31
N GLU A 199 -15.23 -19.62 -8.60
CA GLU A 199 -16.17 -20.61 -9.13
C GLU A 199 -15.94 -22.00 -8.52
N ARG A 200 -14.68 -22.43 -8.39
CA ARG A 200 -14.33 -23.70 -7.73
C ARG A 200 -14.80 -23.74 -6.27
N ARG A 201 -14.70 -22.64 -5.51
CA ARG A 201 -15.23 -22.58 -4.14
C ARG A 201 -16.75 -22.66 -4.10
N LEU A 202 -17.45 -22.04 -5.04
CA LEU A 202 -18.91 -22.08 -5.09
C LEU A 202 -19.41 -23.51 -5.31
N ASN A 203 -18.79 -24.23 -6.25
CA ASN A 203 -19.17 -25.60 -6.59
C ASN A 203 -18.80 -26.64 -5.52
N GLN A 204 -17.88 -26.32 -4.60
CA GLN A 204 -17.55 -27.19 -3.46
C GLN A 204 -18.48 -26.97 -2.26
N CYS A 205 -19.27 -25.89 -2.25
CA CYS A 205 -20.23 -25.57 -1.20
C CYS A 205 -21.67 -26.00 -1.53
N THR A 206 -21.92 -26.55 -2.71
CA THR A 206 -23.20 -27.14 -3.17
C THR A 206 -23.12 -28.64 -3.23
#